data_AF-A0A660YI77-F1
#
_entry.id   AF-A0A660YI77-F1
#
_cell.length_a   1.000
_cell.length_b   1.000
_cell.length_c   1.000
_cell.angle_alpha   90.00
_cell.angle_beta   90.00
_cell.angle_gamma   90.00
#
_symmetry.space_group_name_H-M   'P 1'
#
loop_
_entity.id
_entity.type
_entity.pdbx_description
1 polymer ?
#
loop_
_entity_poly.entity_id
_entity_poly.type
_entity_poly.pdbx_seq_one_letter_code
_entity_poly.pdbx_strand_id
1 'polypeptide(L)'
;DNIENSGVEGALTGPVSRGDIETVNKHINILKKNKPGLTLMYAALGLQSISIAEKQGADPDKLEKIKELFLDTAGDVLNDYK
;
A
#
# COMPACT_ATOMS: atom_id res chain seq x y z
N ASP A 1 -20.01 2.43 -9.68
CA ASP A 1 -20.33 1.64 -8.46
C ASP A 1 -19.75 2.20 -7.15
N ASN A 2 -18.46 2.06 -6.83
CA ASN A 2 -17.94 2.53 -5.52
C ASN A 2 -17.70 4.05 -5.41
N ILE A 3 -17.20 4.71 -6.47
CA ILE A 3 -16.88 6.15 -6.45
C ILE A 3 -18.16 7.01 -6.48
N GLU A 4 -19.15 6.60 -7.27
CA GLU A 4 -20.40 7.35 -7.45
C GLU A 4 -21.26 7.41 -6.18
N ASN A 5 -21.18 6.40 -5.30
CA ASN A 5 -22.04 6.30 -4.12
C ASN A 5 -21.36 6.71 -2.80
N SER A 6 -20.03 6.77 -2.73
CA SER A 6 -19.33 6.95 -1.44
C SER A 6 -18.17 7.95 -1.47
N GLY A 7 -17.97 8.65 -2.60
CA GLY A 7 -16.81 9.52 -2.79
C GLY A 7 -15.49 8.73 -2.91
N VAL A 8 -14.40 9.43 -3.24
CA VAL A 8 -13.06 8.84 -3.40
C VAL A 8 -12.62 8.09 -2.12
N GLU A 9 -13.01 8.63 -0.97
CA GLU A 9 -12.71 8.08 0.34
C GLU A 9 -13.46 6.76 0.58
N GLY A 10 -14.69 6.55 0.11
CA GLY A 10 -15.41 5.28 0.28
C GLY A 10 -15.05 4.18 -0.72
N ALA A 11 -14.31 4.51 -1.78
CA ALA A 11 -13.98 3.56 -2.84
C ALA A 11 -12.74 2.69 -2.54
N LEU A 12 -11.90 3.10 -1.59
CA LEU A 12 -10.72 2.34 -1.19
C LEU A 12 -11.12 1.15 -0.32
N THR A 13 -11.25 -0.02 -0.94
CA THR A 13 -11.58 -1.31 -0.30
C THR A 13 -10.39 -2.27 -0.24
N GLY A 14 -9.17 -1.76 -0.43
CA GLY A 14 -7.93 -2.53 -0.49
C GLY A 14 -7.40 -2.99 0.88
N PRO A 15 -6.33 -3.81 0.92
CA PRO A 15 -5.74 -4.27 2.17
C PRO A 15 -5.21 -3.13 3.04
N VAL A 16 -4.77 -2.02 2.43
CA VAL A 16 -4.31 -0.81 3.15
C VAL A 16 -5.44 -0.18 3.95
N SER A 17 -6.66 -0.05 3.39
CA SER A 17 -7.79 0.56 4.12
C SER A 17 -8.28 -0.25 5.31
N ARG A 18 -7.96 -1.55 5.38
CA ARG A 18 -8.28 -2.40 6.53
C ARG A 18 -7.11 -2.63 7.49
N GLY A 19 -5.93 -2.07 7.19
CA GLY A 19 -4.71 -2.35 7.96
C GLY A 19 -4.24 -3.81 7.82
N ASP A 20 -4.51 -4.47 6.70
CA ASP A 20 -4.13 -5.87 6.45
C ASP A 20 -2.66 -5.98 6.01
N ILE A 21 -1.78 -6.00 7.00
CA ILE A 21 -0.32 -6.07 6.85
C ILE A 21 0.10 -7.35 6.10
N GLU A 22 -0.52 -8.50 6.41
CA GLU A 22 -0.17 -9.79 5.81
C GLU A 22 -0.41 -9.78 4.31
N THR A 23 -1.57 -9.29 3.87
CA THR A 23 -1.90 -9.19 2.45
C THR A 23 -0.97 -8.20 1.73
N VAL A 24 -0.66 -7.04 2.33
CA VAL A 24 0.29 -6.08 1.75
C VAL A 24 1.67 -6.72 1.54
N ASN A 25 2.20 -7.40 2.57
CA ASN A 25 3.48 -8.08 2.50
C ASN A 25 3.49 -9.18 1.42
N LYS A 26 2.41 -9.96 1.33
CA LYS A 26 2.25 -10.99 0.30
C LYS A 26 2.25 -10.39 -1.11
N HIS A 27 1.56 -9.27 -1.33
CA HIS A 27 1.56 -8.57 -2.61
C HIS A 27 2.96 -8.07 -3.00
N ILE A 28 3.68 -7.45 -2.06
CA ILE A 28 5.06 -6.99 -2.28
C ILE A 28 5.94 -8.15 -2.73
N ASN A 29 5.90 -9.28 -2.01
CA ASN A 29 6.72 -10.45 -2.33
C ASN A 29 6.38 -11.05 -3.70
N ILE A 30 5.09 -11.12 -4.05
CA ILE A 30 4.65 -11.58 -5.38
C ILE A 30 5.13 -10.64 -6.47
N LEU A 31 5.09 -9.33 -6.26
CA LEU A 31 5.56 -8.33 -7.22
C LEU A 31 7.08 -8.37 -7.37
N LYS A 32 7.83 -8.36 -6.27
CA LYS A 32 9.30 -8.53 -6.28
C LYS A 32 9.71 -9.76 -7.09
N LYS A 33 9.01 -10.89 -6.91
CA LYS A 33 9.31 -12.15 -7.61
C LYS A 33 8.92 -12.16 -9.09
N ASN A 34 7.70 -11.73 -9.42
CA ASN A 34 7.13 -11.98 -10.75
C ASN A 34 7.12 -10.76 -11.67
N LYS A 35 7.15 -9.56 -11.10
CA LYS A 35 7.00 -8.27 -11.78
C LYS A 35 7.83 -7.18 -11.08
N PRO A 36 9.15 -7.34 -10.93
CA PRO A 36 9.98 -6.45 -10.10
C PRO A 36 9.84 -4.97 -10.49
N GLY A 37 9.70 -4.65 -11.78
CA GLY A 37 9.49 -3.28 -12.28
C GLY A 37 8.19 -2.61 -11.84
N LEU A 38 7.20 -3.36 -11.34
CA LEU A 38 5.95 -2.80 -10.79
C LEU A 38 6.02 -2.55 -9.27
N THR A 39 7.05 -3.07 -8.61
CA THR A 39 7.16 -3.05 -7.15
C THR A 39 7.21 -1.62 -6.60
N LEU A 40 8.01 -0.75 -7.23
CA LEU A 40 8.12 0.66 -6.82
C LEU A 40 6.79 1.41 -7.00
N MET A 41 6.09 1.17 -8.11
CA MET A 41 4.78 1.77 -8.36
C MET A 41 3.75 1.33 -7.33
N TYR A 42 3.73 0.04 -6.97
CA TYR A 42 2.84 -0.48 -5.94
C TYR A 42 3.11 0.17 -4.57
N ALA A 43 4.38 0.30 -4.18
CA ALA A 43 4.75 0.97 -2.93
C ALA A 43 4.34 2.44 -2.92
N ALA A 44 4.56 3.17 -4.02
CA ALA A 44 4.16 4.57 -4.14
C ALA A 44 2.64 4.78 -4.03
N LEU A 45 1.85 3.96 -4.71
CA LEU A 45 0.38 3.99 -4.62
C LEU A 45 -0.12 3.57 -3.24
N GLY A 46 0.55 2.60 -2.63
CA GLY A 46 0.30 2.15 -1.26
C GLY A 46 0.47 3.26 -0.24
N LEU A 47 1.57 4.01 -0.32
CA LEU A 47 1.84 5.17 0.54
C LEU A 47 0.76 6.25 0.42
N GLN A 48 0.29 6.55 -0.80
CA GLN A 48 -0.81 7.50 -0.99
C GLN A 48 -2.13 6.99 -0.37
N SER A 49 -2.36 5.68 -0.45
CA SER A 49 -3.56 5.03 0.10
C SER A 49 -3.63 5.08 1.63
N ILE A 50 -2.50 5.25 2.33
CA ILE A 50 -2.47 5.37 3.80
C ILE A 50 -3.25 6.60 4.26
N SER A 51 -3.04 7.76 3.63
CA SER A 51 -3.76 8.98 3.99
C SER A 51 -5.28 8.85 3.88
N ILE A 52 -5.76 8.02 2.95
CA ILE A 52 -7.18 7.71 2.78
C ILE A 52 -7.64 6.74 3.87
N ALA A 53 -6.84 5.71 4.17
CA ALA A 53 -7.13 4.74 5.21
C ALA A 53 -7.20 5.38 6.62
N GLU A 54 -6.34 6.37 6.90
CA GLU A 54 -6.37 7.16 8.15
C GLU A 54 -7.73 7.86 8.30
N LYS A 55 -8.20 8.53 7.24
CA LYS A 55 -9.51 9.21 7.23
C LYS A 55 -10.69 8.24 7.38
N GLN A 56 -10.53 7.01 6.90
CA GLN A 56 -11.52 5.94 7.08
C GLN A 56 -11.50 5.32 8.48
N GLY A 57 -10.57 5.72 9.36
CA GLY A 57 -10.48 5.23 10.74
C GLY A 57 -9.78 3.89 10.88
N ALA A 58 -8.90 3.53 9.94
CA ALA A 58 -8.06 2.34 10.10
C ALA A 58 -7.05 2.53 11.25
N ASP A 59 -6.66 1.40 11.85
CA ASP A 59 -5.76 1.34 13.01
C ASP A 59 -4.39 2.00 12.70
N PRO A 60 -4.04 3.11 13.39
CA PRO A 60 -2.80 3.85 13.12
C PRO A 60 -1.53 3.00 13.26
N ASP A 61 -1.49 2.06 14.22
CA ASP A 61 -0.32 1.22 14.43
C ASP A 61 -0.13 0.23 13.28
N LYS A 62 -1.24 -0.22 12.67
CA LYS A 62 -1.18 -1.07 11.47
C LYS A 62 -0.79 -0.25 10.24
N LEU A 63 -1.27 0.97 10.12
CA LEU A 63 -0.93 1.85 9.01
C LEU A 63 0.55 2.24 9.03
N GLU A 64 1.13 2.51 10.19
CA GLU A 64 2.57 2.81 10.28
C GLU A 64 3.42 1.59 9.88
N LYS A 65 3.05 0.37 10.31
CA LYS A 65 3.73 -0.85 9.84
C LYS A 65 3.62 -1.06 8.33
N ILE A 66 2.46 -0.76 7.75
CA ILE A 66 2.26 -0.83 6.29
C ILE A 66 3.13 0.21 5.57
N LYS A 67 3.24 1.42 6.13
CA LYS A 67 4.08 2.49 5.62
C LYS A 67 5.56 2.09 5.61
N GLU A 68 6.04 1.54 6.73
CA GLU A 68 7.41 1.01 6.85
C GLU A 68 7.68 -0.02 5.75
N LEU A 69 6.78 -1.00 5.56
CA LEU A 69 6.90 -2.00 4.49
C LEU A 69 7.03 -1.37 3.09
N PHE A 70 6.27 -0.31 2.79
CA PHE A 70 6.37 0.38 1.51
C PHE A 70 7.65 1.21 1.37
N LEU A 71 8.10 1.87 2.43
CA LEU A 71 9.35 2.64 2.43
C LEU A 71 10.57 1.73 2.26
N ASP A 72 10.63 0.63 2.99
CA ASP A 72 11.68 -0.38 2.85
C ASP A 72 11.70 -0.95 1.44
N THR A 73 10.53 -1.31 0.91
CA THR A 73 10.39 -1.83 -0.45
C THR A 73 10.85 -0.83 -1.51
N ALA A 74 10.52 0.46 -1.37
CA ALA A 74 10.97 1.49 -2.28
C ALA A 74 12.49 1.71 -2.17
N GLY A 75 13.03 1.69 -0.95
CA GLY A 75 14.46 1.79 -0.68
C GLY A 75 15.26 0.64 -1.32
N ASP A 76 14.81 -0.60 -1.14
CA ASP A 76 15.39 -1.79 -1.76
C ASP A 76 15.49 -1.63 -3.28
N VAL A 77 14.36 -1.32 -3.93
CA VAL A 77 14.28 -1.20 -5.38
C VAL A 77 15.18 -0.07 -5.89
N LEU A 78 15.19 1.09 -5.23
CA LEU A 78 16.01 2.23 -5.66
C LEU A 78 17.52 1.99 -5.45
N ASN A 79 17.91 1.17 -4.48
CA ASN A 79 19.31 0.79 -4.30
C ASN A 79 19.78 -0.20 -5.37
N ASP A 80 18.89 -1.08 -5.87
CA ASP A 80 19.20 -2.00 -6.97
C ASP A 80 19.43 -1.29 -8.33
N TYR A 81 19.03 -0.02 -8.45
CA TYR A 81 19.26 0.82 -9.65
C TYR A 81 20.55 1.66 -9.60
N LYS A 82 21.29 1.64 -8.49
CA LYS A 82 22.59 2.31 -8.37
C LYS A 82 23.72 1.40 -8.82
#